data_AF-A0A4Y2JD95-F1
#
_entry.id   AF-A0A4Y2JD95-F1
#
_cell.length_a   1.000
_cell.length_b   1.000
_cell.length_c   1.000
_cell.angle_alpha   90.00
_cell.angle_beta   90.00
_cell.angle_gamma   90.00
#
_symmetry.space_group_name_H-M   'P 1'
#
loop_
_entity.id
_entity.type
_entity.pdbx_description
1 polymer ?
#
loop_
_entity_poly.entity_id
_entity_poly.type
_entity_poly.pdbx_seq_one_letter_code
_entity_poly.pdbx_strand_id
1 'polypeptide(L)'
;MTSKRERLNFKEKIDVLKVIEKEKLSVRRLAERFHVGKIQISELLKDKEGIRKMWVLNSNENLKNLKFRKIETSEIDEVLMKWFRSARAKNIPVNGVLLQEKAR
;
A
#
# COMPACT_ATOMS: atom_id res chain seq x y z
N MET A 1 -4.46 -0.93 -29.81
CA MET A 1 -4.15 -1.89 -28.72
C MET A 1 -4.27 -1.16 -27.39
N THR A 2 -5.22 -1.53 -26.54
CA THR A 2 -5.33 -0.95 -25.20
C THR A 2 -4.25 -1.56 -24.30
N SER A 3 -3.22 -0.77 -23.99
CA SER A 3 -2.20 -1.12 -22.99
C SER A 3 -2.87 -1.67 -21.74
N LYS A 4 -2.38 -2.82 -21.25
CA LYS A 4 -2.83 -3.41 -19.98
C LYS A 4 -2.65 -2.35 -18.89
N ARG A 5 -3.73 -1.98 -18.21
CA ARG A 5 -3.69 -0.95 -17.16
C ARG A 5 -2.91 -1.52 -15.98
N GLU A 6 -1.78 -0.90 -15.67
CA GLU A 6 -0.93 -1.35 -14.57
C GLU A 6 -1.40 -0.76 -13.24
N ARG A 7 -1.23 -1.53 -12.16
CA ARG A 7 -1.42 -1.01 -10.81
C ARG A 7 -0.12 -0.42 -10.30
N LEU A 8 -0.19 0.84 -9.87
CA LEU A 8 0.89 1.56 -9.20
C LEU A 8 1.34 0.85 -7.92
N ASN A 9 2.64 0.64 -7.77
CA ASN A 9 3.28 0.31 -6.50
C ASN A 9 3.31 1.55 -5.57
N PHE A 10 3.68 1.37 -4.31
CA PHE A 10 3.59 2.45 -3.34
C PHE A 10 4.56 3.61 -3.63
N LYS A 11 5.76 3.31 -4.11
CA LYS A 11 6.74 4.32 -4.56
C LYS A 11 6.21 5.16 -5.74
N GLU A 12 5.66 4.51 -6.76
CA GLU A 12 5.10 5.18 -7.93
C GLU A 12 3.92 6.08 -7.54
N LYS A 13 3.09 5.67 -6.57
CA LYS A 13 2.03 6.54 -6.03
C LYS A 13 2.58 7.84 -5.44
N ILE A 14 3.70 7.76 -4.72
CA ILE A 14 4.37 8.95 -4.17
C ILE A 14 5.00 9.80 -5.28
N ASP A 15 5.58 9.18 -6.30
CA ASP A 15 6.16 9.92 -7.42
C ASP A 15 5.08 10.64 -8.24
N VAL A 16 3.89 10.02 -8.42
CA VAL A 16 2.71 10.68 -8.99
C VAL A 16 2.34 11.94 -8.18
N LEU A 17 2.27 11.84 -6.84
CA LEU A 17 1.97 12.99 -5.97
C LEU A 17 3.00 14.12 -6.10
N LYS A 18 4.30 13.78 -6.17
CA LYS A 18 5.36 14.79 -6.38
C LYS A 18 5.22 15.50 -7.73
N VAL A 19 4.91 14.75 -8.79
CA VAL A 19 4.71 15.31 -10.14
C VAL A 19 3.48 16.21 -10.17
N ILE A 20 2.40 15.85 -9.49
CA ILE A 20 1.20 16.70 -9.35
C ILE A 20 1.57 18.05 -8.71
N GLU A 21 2.36 18.03 -7.63
CA GLU A 21 2.74 19.26 -6.91
C GLU A 21 3.68 20.15 -7.73
N LYS A 22 4.62 19.53 -8.46
CA LYS A 22 5.62 20.27 -9.25
C LYS A 22 5.05 20.81 -10.56
N GLU A 23 4.31 19.99 -11.30
CA GLU A 23 3.91 20.27 -12.69
C GLU A 23 2.43 20.65 -12.83
N LYS A 24 1.60 20.47 -11.79
CA LYS A 24 0.16 20.78 -11.77
C LYS A 24 -0.60 20.24 -13.00
N LEU A 25 -0.21 19.05 -13.47
CA LEU A 25 -0.81 18.40 -14.63
C LEU A 25 -2.25 17.96 -14.39
N SER A 26 -3.03 17.88 -15.47
CA SER A 26 -4.38 17.31 -15.42
C SER A 26 -4.36 15.80 -15.20
N VAL A 27 -5.43 15.27 -14.60
CA VAL A 27 -5.63 13.83 -14.36
C VAL A 27 -5.43 13.00 -15.63
N ARG A 28 -5.83 13.52 -16.79
CA ARG A 28 -5.67 12.85 -18.08
C ARG A 28 -4.19 12.71 -18.46
N ARG A 29 -3.40 13.79 -18.35
CA ARG A 29 -1.97 13.75 -18.70
C ARG A 29 -1.18 12.86 -17.74
N LEU A 30 -1.56 12.84 -16.46
CA LEU A 30 -0.95 11.93 -15.48
C LEU A 30 -1.27 10.46 -15.79
N ALA A 31 -2.53 10.17 -16.12
CA ALA A 31 -2.94 8.82 -16.51
C ALA A 31 -2.19 8.30 -17.74
N GLU A 32 -1.97 9.17 -18.74
CA GLU A 32 -1.19 8.86 -19.93
C GLU A 32 0.30 8.65 -19.59
N ARG A 33 0.92 9.55 -18.80
CA ARG A 33 2.35 9.48 -18.42
C ARG A 33 2.70 8.25 -17.59
N PHE A 34 1.82 7.85 -16.68
CA PHE A 34 2.04 6.72 -15.79
C PHE A 34 1.38 5.43 -16.30
N HIS A 35 0.79 5.43 -17.50
CA HIS A 35 0.09 4.28 -18.10
C HIS A 35 -0.99 3.64 -17.20
N VAL A 36 -1.73 4.49 -16.46
CA VAL A 36 -2.72 4.07 -15.46
C VAL A 36 -4.12 4.56 -15.81
N GLY A 37 -5.13 4.00 -15.14
CA GLY A 37 -6.50 4.46 -15.29
C GLY A 37 -6.73 5.85 -14.65
N LYS A 38 -7.55 6.69 -15.28
CA LYS A 38 -7.96 8.00 -14.71
C LYS A 38 -8.57 7.87 -13.31
N ILE A 39 -9.34 6.80 -13.07
CA ILE A 39 -9.95 6.50 -11.77
C ILE A 39 -8.87 6.33 -10.69
N GLN A 40 -7.78 5.63 -11.00
CA GLN A 40 -6.69 5.39 -10.04
C GLN A 40 -5.98 6.69 -9.63
N ILE A 41 -5.78 7.61 -10.58
CA ILE A 41 -5.22 8.94 -10.29
C ILE A 41 -6.21 9.76 -9.43
N SER A 42 -7.50 9.73 -9.76
CA SER A 42 -8.54 10.43 -8.99
C SER A 42 -8.66 9.91 -7.55
N GLU A 43 -8.62 8.60 -7.34
CA GLU A 43 -8.62 7.98 -6.00
C GLU A 43 -7.37 8.35 -5.21
N LEU A 44 -6.21 8.32 -5.86
CA LEU A 44 -4.93 8.70 -5.26
C LEU A 44 -4.91 10.18 -4.83
N LEU A 45 -5.55 11.06 -5.59
CA LEU A 45 -5.73 12.46 -5.23
C LEU A 45 -6.65 12.65 -4.02
N LYS A 46 -7.71 11.82 -3.88
CA LYS A 46 -8.60 11.85 -2.72
C LYS A 46 -7.89 11.41 -1.44
N ASP A 47 -7.04 10.39 -1.52
CA ASP A 47 -6.32 9.81 -0.36
C ASP A 47 -4.84 10.23 -0.29
N LYS A 48 -4.49 11.41 -0.79
CA LYS A 48 -3.10 11.89 -0.86
C LYS A 48 -2.42 11.96 0.52
N GLU A 49 -3.17 12.34 1.56
CA GLU A 49 -2.67 12.47 2.92
C GLU A 49 -2.44 11.11 3.57
N GLY A 50 -3.35 10.15 3.36
CA GLY A 50 -3.19 8.78 3.85
C GLY A 50 -1.96 8.11 3.24
N ILE A 51 -1.76 8.27 1.94
CA ILE A 51 -0.58 7.75 1.23
C ILE A 51 0.72 8.37 1.77
N ARG A 52 0.76 9.68 2.02
CA ARG A 52 1.92 10.37 2.62
C ARG A 52 2.22 9.89 4.03
N LYS A 53 1.21 9.82 4.90
CA LYS A 53 1.37 9.31 6.28
C LYS A 53 1.92 7.90 6.28
N MET A 54 1.36 7.04 5.43
CA MET A 54 1.82 5.67 5.30
C MET A 54 3.24 5.58 4.73
N TRP A 55 3.67 6.51 3.87
CA TRP A 55 5.07 6.60 3.41
C TRP A 55 6.06 6.95 4.51
N VAL A 56 5.69 7.87 5.40
CA VAL A 56 6.53 8.27 6.54
C VAL A 56 6.58 7.17 7.61
N LEU A 57 5.44 6.57 7.94
CA LEU A 57 5.35 5.51 8.95
C LEU A 57 6.05 4.22 8.51
N ASN A 58 6.07 3.94 7.22
CA ASN A 58 6.58 2.68 6.69
C ASN A 58 8.10 2.78 6.44
N SER A 59 8.87 2.46 7.49
CA SER A 59 10.34 2.53 7.50
C SER A 59 11.02 1.43 6.67
N ASN A 60 10.29 0.39 6.24
CA ASN A 60 10.86 -0.75 5.53
C ASN A 60 10.83 -0.51 4.01
N GLU A 61 12.01 -0.44 3.38
CA GLU A 61 12.14 -0.23 1.93
C GLU A 61 11.47 -1.31 1.09
N ASN A 62 11.44 -2.55 1.57
CA ASN A 62 10.80 -3.65 0.83
C ASN A 62 9.29 -3.44 0.69
N LEU A 63 8.66 -2.80 1.68
CA LEU A 63 7.22 -2.52 1.65
C LEU A 63 6.87 -1.39 0.66
N LYS A 64 7.85 -0.56 0.24
CA LYS A 64 7.64 0.54 -0.72
C LYS A 64 7.49 0.05 -2.16
N ASN A 65 8.02 -1.14 -2.46
CA ASN A 65 7.90 -1.77 -3.78
C ASN A 65 6.66 -2.67 -3.92
N LEU A 66 5.96 -2.97 -2.81
CA LEU A 66 4.78 -3.81 -2.82
C LEU A 66 3.55 -3.08 -3.38
N LYS A 67 2.76 -3.83 -4.16
CA LYS A 67 1.43 -3.40 -4.62
C LYS A 67 0.42 -3.70 -3.52
N PHE A 68 0.13 -2.71 -2.69
CA PHE A 68 -0.85 -2.86 -1.61
C PHE A 68 -2.26 -3.12 -2.15
N ARG A 69 -2.92 -4.12 -1.56
CA ARG A 69 -4.36 -4.34 -1.64
C ARG A 69 -4.93 -4.09 -0.25
N LYS A 70 -5.94 -3.21 -0.11
CA LYS A 70 -6.78 -3.25 1.09
C LYS A 70 -7.58 -4.55 1.03
N ILE A 71 -7.36 -5.42 2.00
CA ILE A 71 -8.11 -6.66 2.19
C ILE A 71 -8.98 -6.42 3.43
N GLU A 72 -10.23 -6.86 3.39
CA GLU A 72 -11.21 -6.71 4.48
C GLU A 72 -10.80 -7.44 5.79
N THR A 73 -9.77 -8.29 5.74
CA THR A 73 -9.22 -9.01 6.89
C THR A 73 -8.33 -8.15 7.78
N SER A 74 -8.23 -6.83 7.55
CA SER A 74 -7.28 -5.96 8.23
C SER A 74 -7.41 -5.97 9.75
N GLU A 75 -8.62 -6.11 10.29
CA GLU A 75 -8.82 -6.17 11.75
C GLU A 75 -8.29 -7.46 12.37
N ILE A 76 -8.55 -8.61 11.72
CA ILE A 76 -8.03 -9.91 12.17
C ILE A 76 -6.50 -9.91 12.08
N ASP A 77 -5.96 -9.38 10.97
CA ASP A 77 -4.52 -9.27 10.76
C ASP A 77 -3.86 -8.39 11.84
N GLU A 78 -4.49 -7.28 12.24
CA GLU A 78 -3.99 -6.42 13.32
C GLU A 78 -3.95 -7.14 14.68
N VAL A 79 -5.04 -7.81 15.06
CA VAL A 79 -5.11 -8.57 16.32
C VAL A 79 -4.09 -9.72 16.33
N LEU A 80 -3.98 -10.43 15.21
CA LEU A 80 -3.03 -11.53 15.04
C LEU A 80 -1.58 -11.03 15.11
N MET A 81 -1.27 -9.90 14.49
CA MET A 81 0.06 -9.29 14.55
C MET A 81 0.40 -8.82 15.97
N LYS A 82 -0.57 -8.30 16.74
CA LYS A 82 -0.37 -7.94 18.15
C LYS A 82 -0.06 -9.17 19.00
N TRP A 83 -0.78 -10.26 18.78
CA TRP A 83 -0.51 -11.54 19.45
C TRP A 83 0.87 -12.10 19.06
N PHE A 84 1.20 -12.12 17.77
CA PHE A 84 2.48 -12.60 17.27
C PHE A 84 3.66 -11.85 17.89
N ARG A 85 3.59 -10.51 17.94
CA ARG A 85 4.60 -9.68 18.61
C ARG A 85 4.73 -10.02 20.09
N SER A 86 3.61 -10.23 20.77
CA SER A 86 3.59 -10.61 22.19
C SER A 86 4.21 -12.00 22.43
N ALA A 87 3.94 -12.97 21.56
CA ALA A 87 4.52 -14.31 21.63
C ALA A 87 6.04 -14.27 21.37
N ARG A 88 6.49 -13.50 20.37
CA ARG A 88 7.92 -13.30 20.07
C ARG A 88 8.66 -12.58 21.19
N ALA A 89 8.03 -11.61 21.86
CA ALA A 89 8.61 -10.94 23.02
C ALA A 89 8.83 -11.90 24.21
N LYS A 90 8.04 -12.98 24.29
CA LYS A 90 8.21 -14.07 25.26
C LYS A 90 9.15 -15.18 24.78
N ASN A 91 9.88 -14.97 23.69
CA ASN A 91 10.74 -15.96 23.03
C ASN A 91 10.01 -17.25 22.61
N ILE A 92 8.69 -17.19 22.39
CA ILE A 92 7.92 -18.33 21.92
C ILE A 92 8.13 -18.45 20.40
N PRO A 93 8.61 -19.59 19.88
CA PRO A 93 8.67 -19.84 18.45
C PRO A 93 7.24 -20.05 17.92
N VAL A 94 6.78 -19.11 17.09
CA VAL A 94 5.49 -19.22 16.41
C VAL A 94 5.73 -19.78 15.02
N ASN A 95 5.15 -20.95 14.73
CA ASN A 95 5.17 -21.56 13.41
C ASN A 95 3.92 -21.15 12.59
N GLY A 96 3.91 -21.47 11.29
CA GLY A 96 2.80 -21.11 10.41
C GLY A 96 1.46 -21.75 10.80
N VAL A 97 1.49 -22.97 11.35
CA VAL A 97 0.28 -23.69 11.77
C VAL A 97 -0.39 -23.01 12.96
N LEU A 98 0.38 -22.65 13.99
CA LEU A 98 -0.10 -21.89 15.15
C LEU A 98 -0.68 -20.53 14.76
N LEU A 99 -0.08 -19.89 13.74
CA LEU A 99 -0.58 -18.62 13.23
C LEU A 99 -1.94 -18.79 12.53
N GLN A 100 -2.11 -19.86 11.76
CA GLN A 100 -3.37 -20.19 11.10
C GLN A 100 -4.47 -20.58 12.09
N GLU A 101 -4.14 -21.36 13.11
CA GLU A 101 -5.09 -21.71 14.20
C GLU A 101 -5.58 -20.46 14.93
N LYS A 102 -4.70 -19.47 15.11
CA LYS A 102 -5.06 -18.22 15.80
C LYS A 102 -5.84 -17.23 14.92
N ALA A 103 -5.79 -17.40 13.61
CA ALA A 103 -6.47 -16.57 12.61
C ALA A 103 -7.86 -17.10 12.21
N ARG A 104 -8.22 -18.31 12.62
CA ARG A 104 -9.58 -18.86 12.50
C ARG A 104 -10.51 -18.23 13.53
#